data_AF-A0A944XXP0-F1
#
_entry.id   AF-A0A944XXP0-F1
#
_cell.length_a   1.000
_cell.length_b   1.000
_cell.length_c   1.000
_cell.angle_alpha   90.00
_cell.angle_beta   90.00
_cell.angle_gamma   90.00
#
_symmetry.space_group_name_H-M   'P 1'
#
loop_
_entity.id
_entity.type
_entity.pdbx_description
1 polymer ?
#
loop_
_entity_poly.entity_id
_entity_poly.type
_entity_poly.pdbx_seq_one_letter_code
_entity_poly.pdbx_strand_id
1 'polypeptide(L)'
;MAKEFRRITFNNIEMRGALETNAASSGAKLPAGDVVSVKAGRVDNAFFYELGLFDYAKQKEESVKLPEDQALEALLNHSIEAGIPLPRAARKEVREIGGALCLDMFIE
;
A
#
# COMPACT_ATOMS: atom_id res chain seq x y z
N MET A 1 -7.60 16.42 19.23
CA MET A 1 -8.17 15.10 19.58
C MET A 1 -9.02 14.71 18.38
N ALA A 2 -8.71 13.61 17.68
CA ALA A 2 -9.46 13.24 16.47
C ALA A 2 -10.93 12.98 16.86
N LYS A 3 -11.86 13.66 16.18
CA LYS A 3 -13.29 13.51 16.39
C LYS A 3 -13.81 12.19 15.82
N GLU A 4 -13.14 11.66 14.80
CA GLU A 4 -13.53 10.42 14.14
C GLU A 4 -12.29 9.67 13.61
N PHE A 5 -12.32 8.34 13.69
CA PHE A 5 -11.31 7.45 13.13
C PHE A 5 -11.94 6.58 12.04
N ARG A 6 -11.30 6.51 10.87
CA ARG A 6 -11.69 5.63 9.77
C ARG A 6 -10.48 4.81 9.32
N ARG A 7 -10.72 3.56 8.95
CA ARG A 7 -9.72 2.66 8.36
C ARG A 7 -10.25 2.08 7.06
N ILE A 8 -9.43 2.12 6.03
CA ILE A 8 -9.64 1.34 4.80
C ILE A 8 -8.60 0.23 4.80
N THR A 9 -9.04 -1.01 4.64
CA THR A 9 -8.14 -2.18 4.51
C THR A 9 -8.14 -2.60 3.06
N PHE A 10 -6.94 -2.67 2.46
CA PHE A 10 -6.77 -3.06 1.07
C PHE A 10 -6.44 -4.54 1.00
N ASN A 11 -7.16 -5.29 0.18
CA ASN A 11 -6.83 -6.67 -0.11
C ASN A 11 -5.65 -6.75 -1.09
N ASN A 12 -5.14 -7.96 -1.30
CA ASN A 12 -3.97 -8.19 -2.15
C ASN A 12 -4.14 -7.73 -3.60
N ILE A 13 -5.34 -7.84 -4.16
CA ILE A 13 -5.66 -7.41 -5.53
C ILE A 13 -5.66 -5.88 -5.60
N GLU A 14 -6.31 -5.22 -4.65
CA GLU A 14 -6.33 -3.76 -4.54
C GLU A 14 -4.93 -3.19 -4.35
N MET A 15 -4.10 -3.84 -3.53
CA MET A 15 -2.71 -3.45 -3.37
C MET A 15 -1.92 -3.61 -4.66
N ARG A 16 -2.11 -4.69 -5.43
CA ARG A 16 -1.44 -4.83 -6.72
C ARG A 16 -1.80 -3.66 -7.65
N GLY A 17 -3.08 -3.33 -7.76
CA GLY A 17 -3.54 -2.20 -8.58
C GLY A 17 -2.97 -0.86 -8.11
N ALA A 18 -2.99 -0.59 -6.80
CA ALA A 18 -2.43 0.63 -6.23
C ALA A 18 -0.94 0.80 -6.55
N LEU A 19 -0.17 -0.29 -6.49
CA LEU A 19 1.25 -0.28 -6.80
C LEU A 19 1.50 -0.08 -8.29
N GLU A 20 0.73 -0.72 -9.16
CA GLU A 20 0.86 -0.55 -10.61
C GLU A 20 0.61 0.89 -11.05
N THR A 21 -0.45 1.53 -10.53
CA THR A 21 -0.72 2.95 -10.79
C THR A 21 0.45 3.84 -10.33
N ASN A 22 0.99 3.57 -9.14
CA ASN A 22 2.09 4.36 -8.60
C ASN A 22 3.42 4.12 -9.35
N ALA A 23 3.70 2.88 -9.74
CA ALA A 23 4.86 2.50 -10.52
C ALA A 23 4.80 3.09 -11.93
N ALA A 24 3.63 3.10 -12.57
CA ALA A 24 3.41 3.77 -13.84
C ALA A 24 3.68 5.28 -13.75
N SER A 25 3.31 5.91 -12.64
CA SER A 25 3.52 7.35 -12.40
C SER A 25 4.99 7.70 -12.11
N SER A 26 5.73 6.79 -11.48
CA SER A 26 7.16 6.97 -11.13
C SER A 26 8.13 6.42 -12.18
N GLY A 27 7.63 5.70 -13.20
CA GLY A 27 8.46 5.01 -14.19
C GLY A 27 9.17 3.75 -13.66
N ALA A 28 8.84 3.32 -12.44
CA ALA A 28 9.37 2.10 -11.86
C ALA A 28 8.73 0.85 -12.50
N LYS A 29 9.50 -0.23 -12.65
CA LYS A 29 8.96 -1.53 -13.05
C LYS A 29 8.74 -2.40 -11.82
N LEU A 30 7.49 -2.75 -11.57
CA LEU A 30 7.16 -3.77 -10.59
C LEU A 30 7.43 -5.17 -11.17
N PRO A 31 7.90 -6.11 -10.34
CA PRO A 31 7.89 -7.53 -10.69
C PRO A 31 6.49 -7.97 -11.11
N ALA A 32 6.44 -8.97 -11.99
CA ALA A 32 5.19 -9.61 -12.35
C ALA A 32 4.66 -10.45 -11.17
N GLY A 33 3.36 -10.74 -11.19
CA GLY A 33 2.71 -11.59 -10.19
C GLY A 33 1.81 -10.85 -9.23
N ASP A 34 1.08 -11.64 -8.45
CA ASP A 34 0.09 -11.16 -7.49
C ASP A 34 0.72 -10.97 -6.12
N VAL A 35 0.24 -9.98 -5.37
CA VAL A 35 0.67 -9.82 -3.98
C VAL A 35 0.13 -10.99 -3.17
N VAL A 36 1.01 -11.71 -2.49
CA VAL A 36 0.66 -12.86 -1.63
C VAL A 36 0.97 -12.62 -0.17
N SER A 37 1.84 -11.64 0.14
CA SER A 37 2.13 -11.27 1.52
C SER A 37 2.55 -9.81 1.65
N VAL A 38 2.27 -9.23 2.81
CA VAL A 38 2.74 -7.91 3.24
C VAL A 38 3.35 -8.03 4.61
N LYS A 39 4.53 -7.43 4.81
CA LYS A 39 5.18 -7.37 6.11
C LYS A 39 5.76 -5.97 6.33
N ALA A 40 5.53 -5.40 7.50
CA ALA A 40 6.28 -4.22 7.93
C ALA A 40 7.72 -4.61 8.31
N GLY A 41 8.69 -3.79 7.91
CA GLY A 41 10.11 -4.02 8.14
C GLY A 41 10.87 -2.72 8.38
N ARG A 42 12.07 -2.84 8.93
CA ARG A 42 12.99 -1.73 9.14
C ARG A 42 14.42 -2.15 8.83
N VAL A 43 15.14 -1.35 8.04
CA VAL A 43 16.54 -1.56 7.66
C VAL A 43 17.22 -0.20 7.78
N ASP A 44 18.35 -0.13 8.48
CA ASP A 44 19.14 1.09 8.67
C ASP A 44 18.30 2.30 9.13
N ASN A 45 17.41 2.05 10.09
CA ASN A 45 16.42 3.01 10.59
C ASN A 45 15.33 3.49 9.62
N ALA A 46 15.36 3.10 8.34
CA ALA A 46 14.30 3.35 7.38
C ALA A 46 13.21 2.28 7.46
N PHE A 47 11.96 2.73 7.58
CA PHE A 47 10.79 1.84 7.61
C PHE A 47 10.29 1.57 6.19
N PHE A 48 9.87 0.33 5.92
CA PHE A 48 9.32 -0.08 4.64
C PHE A 48 8.29 -1.20 4.83
N TYR A 49 7.45 -1.38 3.83
CA TYR A 49 6.62 -2.56 3.67
C TYR A 49 7.26 -3.48 2.65
N GLU A 50 7.50 -4.73 3.02
CA GLU A 50 7.92 -5.77 2.10
C GLU A 50 6.70 -6.49 1.56
N LEU A 51 6.58 -6.49 0.25
CA LEU A 51 5.50 -7.13 -0.49
C LEU A 51 6.06 -8.36 -1.18
N GLY A 52 5.56 -9.55 -0.83
CA GLY A 52 5.85 -10.77 -1.57
C GLY A 52 4.91 -10.88 -2.77
N LEU A 53 5.48 -11.02 -3.95
CA LEU A 53 4.77 -11.23 -5.21
C LEU A 53 5.03 -12.64 -5.73
N PHE A 54 3.98 -13.30 -6.23
CA PHE A 54 4.09 -14.62 -6.82
C PHE A 54 3.63 -14.61 -8.28
N ASP A 55 4.54 -14.93 -9.20
CA ASP A 55 4.26 -15.11 -10.63
C ASP A 55 3.85 -16.57 -10.87
N TYR A 56 2.54 -16.82 -11.00
CA TYR A 56 1.99 -18.16 -11.26
C TYR A 56 2.45 -18.76 -12.59
N ALA A 57 2.77 -17.94 -13.60
CA ALA A 57 3.21 -18.43 -14.90
C ALA A 57 4.65 -18.95 -14.84
N LYS A 58 5.50 -18.30 -14.04
CA LYS A 58 6.91 -18.70 -13.87
C LYS A 58 7.18 -19.52 -12.60
N GLN A 59 6.17 -19.68 -11.74
CA GLN A 59 6.29 -20.25 -10.39
C GLN A 59 7.45 -19.62 -9.60
N LYS A 60 7.56 -18.28 -9.67
CA LYS A 60 8.64 -17.52 -9.05
C LYS A 60 8.08 -16.56 -8.02
N GLU A 61 8.71 -16.54 -6.86
CA GLU A 61 8.45 -15.55 -5.82
C GLU A 61 9.51 -14.44 -5.89
N GLU A 62 9.06 -13.20 -5.82
CA GLU A 62 9.92 -12.01 -5.75
C GLU A 62 9.39 -11.09 -4.65
N SER A 63 10.26 -10.35 -3.96
CA SER A 63 9.83 -9.36 -2.99
C SER A 63 10.21 -7.94 -3.40
N VAL A 64 9.33 -6.99 -3.07
CA VAL A 64 9.54 -5.57 -3.29
C VAL A 64 9.49 -4.86 -1.96
N LYS A 65 10.47 -3.99 -1.72
CA LYS A 65 10.44 -3.09 -0.58
C LYS A 65 9.83 -1.77 -1.01
N LEU A 66 8.79 -1.37 -0.29
CA LEU A 66 8.03 -0.16 -0.51
C LEU A 66 8.21 0.78 0.68
N PRO A 67 8.89 1.91 0.51
CA PRO A 67 8.94 2.96 1.52
C PRO A 67 7.53 3.42 1.97
N GLU A 68 7.40 3.87 3.22
CA GLU A 68 6.12 4.26 3.80
C GLU A 68 5.40 5.38 3.02
N ASP A 69 6.15 6.37 2.57
CA ASP A 69 5.68 7.49 1.77
C ASP A 69 5.11 7.02 0.42
N GLN A 70 5.82 6.13 -0.26
CA GLN A 70 5.35 5.53 -1.52
C GLN A 70 4.13 4.63 -1.31
N ALA A 71 4.06 3.91 -0.19
CA ALA A 71 2.89 3.13 0.17
C ALA A 71 1.68 4.03 0.40
N LEU A 72 1.86 5.14 1.13
CA LEU A 72 0.81 6.11 1.38
C LEU A 72 0.31 6.72 0.07
N GLU A 73 1.22 7.17 -0.78
CA GLU A 73 0.88 7.75 -2.08
C GLU A 73 0.10 6.75 -2.96
N ALA A 74 0.57 5.49 -3.05
CA ALA A 74 -0.10 4.45 -3.82
C ALA A 74 -1.54 4.22 -3.33
N LEU A 75 -1.76 4.10 -2.01
CA LEU A 75 -3.08 3.87 -1.44
C LEU A 75 -4.02 5.09 -1.59
N LEU A 76 -3.47 6.31 -1.50
CA LEU A 76 -4.24 7.53 -1.74
C LEU A 76 -4.68 7.65 -3.20
N ASN A 77 -3.76 7.43 -4.14
CA ASN A 77 -4.06 7.47 -5.57
C ASN A 77 -5.10 6.42 -5.93
N HIS A 78 -4.93 5.18 -5.46
CA HIS A 78 -5.92 4.13 -5.66
C HIS A 78 -7.30 4.48 -5.08
N SER A 79 -7.33 5.06 -3.88
CA SER A 79 -8.59 5.50 -3.27
C SER A 79 -9.29 6.59 -4.08
N ILE A 80 -8.52 7.52 -4.68
CA ILE A 80 -9.05 8.57 -5.56
C ILE A 80 -9.62 7.94 -6.84
N GLU A 81 -8.87 7.04 -7.48
CA GLU A 81 -9.29 6.35 -8.70
C GLU A 81 -10.54 5.47 -8.49
N ALA A 82 -10.61 4.78 -7.36
CA ALA A 82 -11.76 3.96 -6.96
C ALA A 82 -12.96 4.79 -6.47
N GLY A 83 -12.84 6.13 -6.38
CA GLY A 83 -13.91 7.00 -5.90
C GLY A 83 -14.19 6.87 -4.40
N ILE A 84 -13.24 6.35 -3.62
CA ILE A 84 -13.36 6.20 -2.17
C ILE A 84 -13.23 7.60 -1.54
N PRO A 85 -14.21 8.06 -0.75
CA PRO A 85 -14.19 9.40 -0.18
C PRO A 85 -13.09 9.54 0.88
N LEU A 86 -12.07 10.34 0.55
CA LEU A 86 -10.98 10.71 1.45
C LEU A 86 -11.24 12.09 2.10
N PRO A 87 -11.40 12.18 3.43
CA PRO A 87 -11.57 13.47 4.11
C PRO A 87 -10.35 14.37 3.90
N ARG A 88 -10.58 15.63 3.51
CA ARG A 88 -9.50 16.62 3.29
C ARG A 88 -8.79 16.98 4.60
N ALA A 89 -9.55 17.33 5.64
CA ALA A 89 -9.05 17.64 6.98
C ALA A 89 -8.87 16.36 7.81
N ALA A 90 -8.00 15.47 7.36
CA ALA A 90 -7.63 14.28 8.10
C ALA A 90 -6.15 13.96 7.92
N ARG A 91 -5.50 13.61 9.03
CA ARG A 91 -4.19 12.97 9.01
C ARG A 91 -4.36 11.55 8.48
N LYS A 92 -3.50 11.14 7.54
CA LYS A 92 -3.57 9.85 6.85
C LYS A 92 -2.25 9.11 7.06
N GLU A 93 -2.33 7.84 7.43
CA GLU A 93 -1.17 6.99 7.71
C GLU A 93 -1.37 5.61 7.11
N VAL A 94 -0.28 4.96 6.72
CA VAL A 94 -0.31 3.56 6.32
C VAL A 94 0.06 2.68 7.50
N ARG A 95 -0.56 1.52 7.61
CA ARG A 95 -0.19 0.49 8.59
C ARG A 95 -0.35 -0.89 8.01
N GLU A 96 0.55 -1.80 8.35
CA GLU A 96 0.35 -3.23 8.11
C GLU A 96 -0.44 -3.81 9.28
N ILE A 97 -1.56 -4.48 8.98
CA ILE A 97 -2.42 -5.13 9.96
C ILE A 97 -2.89 -6.47 9.40
N GLY A 98 -2.41 -7.56 9.99
CA GLY A 98 -2.87 -8.90 9.65
C GLY A 98 -2.48 -9.33 8.23
N GLY A 99 -1.34 -8.86 7.72
CA GLY A 99 -0.84 -9.16 6.38
C GLY A 99 -1.45 -8.30 5.27
N ALA A 100 -2.18 -7.24 5.61
CA ALA A 100 -2.76 -6.28 4.67
C ALA A 100 -2.28 -4.85 4.98
N LEU A 101 -2.17 -4.00 3.95
CA LEU A 101 -1.99 -2.57 4.18
C LEU A 101 -3.34 -1.90 4.45
N CYS A 102 -3.33 -1.01 5.41
CA CYS A 102 -4.47 -0.20 5.81
C CYS A 102 -4.12 1.29 5.67
N LEU A 103 -5.10 2.08 5.22
CA LEU A 103 -5.06 3.54 5.29
C LEU A 103 -5.89 4.00 6.49
N ASP A 104 -5.20 4.45 7.53
CA ASP A 104 -5.77 5.02 8.74
C ASP A 104 -5.98 6.52 8.54
N MET A 105 -7.18 7.00 8.86
CA MET A 105 -7.57 8.40 8.73
C MET A 105 -8.09 8.94 10.06
N PHE A 106 -7.45 9.98 10.56
CA PHE A 106 -7.80 10.67 11.80
C PHE A 106 -8.40 12.04 11.45
N ILE A 107 -9.71 12.18 11.63
CA ILE A 107 -10.49 13.36 11.25
C ILE A 107 -10.63 14.26 12.48
N GLU A 108 -10.35 15.56 12.33
CA GLU A 108 -10.37 16.56 13.42
C GLU A 108 -11.65 17.39 13.53
#